data_AF-A0A0S8AMV0-F1
#
_entry.id   AF-A0A0S8AMV0-F1
#
_cell.length_a   1.000
_cell.length_b   1.000
_cell.length_c   1.000
_cell.angle_alpha   90.00
_cell.angle_beta   90.00
_cell.angle_gamma   90.00
#
_symmetry.space_group_name_H-M   'P 1'
#
loop_
_entity.id
_entity.type
_entity.pdbx_description
1 polymer ?
#
loop_
_entity_poly.entity_id
_entity_poly.type
_entity_poly.pdbx_seq_one_letter_code
_entity_poly.pdbx_strand_id
1 'polypeptide(L)'
;MTKTGAHPFGYVLNVPMNSYSKAKFSRENSMKGEHMKKTCLYILLILFFSGCQTTYKHPVKEAKDLEHDKYECEKVAKKLAKDAGSPDSPFIIQDETERCLKLKFGWTRADS
;
A
#
# COMPACT_ATOMS: atom_id res chain seq x y z
N MET A 1 13.58 -42.55 29.03
CA MET A 1 12.67 -41.58 29.68
C MET A 1 13.06 -40.17 29.24
N THR A 2 12.13 -39.45 28.58
CA THR A 2 12.05 -37.97 28.32
C THR A 2 13.24 -37.24 27.68
N LYS A 3 13.14 -36.27 26.77
CA LYS A 3 12.18 -35.78 25.75
C LYS A 3 13.00 -34.77 24.90
N THR A 4 12.74 -34.68 23.60
CA THR A 4 13.38 -33.80 22.60
C THR A 4 13.09 -32.29 22.78
N GLY A 5 14.05 -31.45 22.38
CA GLY A 5 13.91 -30.02 22.03
C GLY A 5 15.28 -29.42 21.65
N ALA A 6 15.59 -29.24 20.36
CA ALA A 6 15.35 -28.03 19.55
C ALA A 6 16.44 -26.93 19.72
N HIS A 7 17.35 -26.93 18.74
CA HIS A 7 18.24 -25.89 18.18
C HIS A 7 18.90 -24.80 19.05
N PRO A 8 20.21 -24.54 18.82
CA PRO A 8 20.96 -23.46 19.44
C PRO A 8 20.80 -22.18 18.61
N PHE A 9 20.54 -21.04 19.25
CA PHE A 9 20.98 -19.69 18.90
C PHE A 9 20.10 -18.73 19.70
N GLY A 10 20.48 -18.52 20.95
CA GLY A 10 19.93 -17.45 21.77
C GLY A 10 21.03 -16.45 22.04
N TYR A 11 20.88 -15.21 21.55
CA TYR A 11 21.44 -14.03 22.21
C TYR A 11 20.46 -12.87 22.07
N VAL A 12 19.94 -12.47 23.23
CA VAL A 12 19.14 -11.28 23.48
C VAL A 12 20.06 -10.05 23.49
N LEU A 13 19.51 -8.95 22.99
CA LEU A 13 20.03 -7.59 22.90
C LEU A 13 20.77 -7.07 24.14
N ASN A 14 21.92 -6.42 23.91
CA ASN A 14 22.38 -5.27 24.70
C ASN A 14 23.37 -4.44 23.85
N VAL A 15 22.90 -3.32 23.29
CA VAL A 15 23.76 -2.36 22.57
C VAL A 15 23.73 -1.03 23.33
N PRO A 16 24.88 -0.49 23.76
CA PRO A 16 24.94 0.82 24.42
C PRO A 16 24.71 1.97 23.43
N MET A 17 23.84 2.90 23.83
CA MET A 17 23.70 4.24 23.25
C MET A 17 24.97 5.07 23.51
N ASN A 18 25.82 5.28 22.49
CA ASN A 18 26.54 6.55 22.34
C ASN A 18 27.32 6.62 21.01
N SER A 19 26.78 7.29 19.97
CA SER A 19 27.56 7.92 18.87
C SER A 19 26.69 8.45 17.72
N TYR A 20 25.52 9.00 18.00
CA TYR A 20 24.73 9.74 16.99
C TYR A 20 25.04 11.23 17.10
N SER A 21 26.10 11.75 16.48
CA SER A 21 26.21 13.21 16.30
C SER A 21 27.17 13.76 15.24
N LYS A 22 27.98 12.97 14.52
CA LYS A 22 28.97 13.56 13.58
C LYS A 22 28.89 13.13 12.11
N ALA A 23 27.90 12.33 11.70
CA ALA A 23 27.84 11.84 10.30
C ALA A 23 26.79 12.54 9.40
N LYS A 24 26.03 13.53 9.91
CA LYS A 24 24.86 14.08 9.19
C LYS A 24 25.10 15.39 8.42
N PHE A 25 26.29 16.00 8.52
CA PHE A 25 26.55 17.33 7.93
C PHE A 25 27.39 17.33 6.64
N SER A 26 27.75 16.16 6.09
CA SER A 26 28.60 16.08 4.90
C SER A 26 28.01 15.13 3.85
N ARG A 27 26.76 15.38 3.46
CA ARG A 27 26.17 14.74 2.27
C ARG A 27 25.24 15.68 1.49
N GLU A 28 25.41 16.98 1.66
CA GLU A 28 24.91 17.99 0.75
C GLU A 28 26.11 18.48 -0.09
N ASN A 29 25.91 18.62 -1.40
CA ASN A 29 26.87 19.16 -2.38
C ASN A 29 27.84 18.17 -3.06
N SER A 30 27.30 17.25 -3.86
CA SER A 30 28.02 16.80 -5.08
C SER A 30 27.06 16.14 -6.08
N MET A 31 26.21 16.93 -6.73
CA MET A 31 25.42 16.47 -7.88
C MET A 31 25.87 17.26 -9.12
N LYS A 32 26.98 16.80 -9.72
CA LYS A 32 27.64 17.44 -10.87
C LYS A 32 26.93 17.10 -12.19
N GLY A 33 26.35 18.11 -12.84
CA GLY A 33 26.33 18.32 -14.30
C GLY A 33 25.47 17.40 -15.18
N GLU A 34 25.82 16.12 -15.31
CA GLU A 34 25.12 15.18 -16.23
C GLU A 34 23.95 14.44 -15.57
N HIS A 35 23.95 14.40 -14.24
CA HIS A 35 22.88 13.79 -13.46
C HIS A 35 21.61 14.64 -13.42
N MET A 36 21.66 15.94 -13.73
CA MET A 36 20.49 16.83 -13.65
C MET A 36 19.39 16.44 -14.64
N LYS A 37 19.77 16.04 -15.87
CA LYS A 37 18.81 15.56 -16.89
C LYS A 37 18.19 14.23 -16.50
N LYS A 38 18.99 13.31 -15.95
CA LYS A 38 18.53 11.99 -15.47
C LYS A 38 17.62 12.14 -14.25
N THR A 39 17.97 13.01 -13.30
CA THR A 39 17.14 13.31 -12.13
C THR A 39 15.81 13.96 -12.52
N CYS A 40 15.80 14.88 -13.50
CA CYS A 40 14.55 15.42 -14.06
C CYS A 40 13.67 14.33 -14.68
N LEU A 41 14.25 13.38 -15.42
CA LEU A 41 13.49 12.24 -15.97
C LEU A 41 12.88 11.38 -14.86
N TYR A 42 13.62 11.09 -13.78
CA TYR A 42 13.08 10.34 -12.63
C TYR A 42 11.93 11.08 -11.93
N ILE A 43 12.05 12.40 -11.74
CA ILE A 43 10.98 13.22 -11.14
C ILE A 43 9.74 13.22 -12.04
N LEU A 44 9.93 13.36 -13.35
CA LEU A 44 8.84 13.35 -14.32
C LEU A 44 8.14 11.98 -14.38
N LEU A 45 8.90 10.89 -14.26
CA LEU A 45 8.35 9.54 -14.16
C LEU A 45 7.47 9.38 -12.90
N ILE A 46 7.94 9.85 -11.74
CA ILE A 46 7.19 9.78 -10.48
C ILE A 46 5.90 10.60 -10.55
N LEU A 47 5.92 11.75 -11.20
CA LEU A 47 4.72 12.57 -11.42
C LEU A 47 3.70 11.86 -12.32
N PHE A 48 4.13 11.12 -13.34
CA PHE A 48 3.23 10.37 -14.22
C PHE A 48 2.51 9.21 -13.51
N PHE A 49 3.12 8.59 -12.50
CA PHE A 49 2.47 7.53 -11.71
C PHE A 49 1.54 8.05 -10.62
N SER A 50 1.47 9.37 -10.38
CA SER A 50 0.72 9.95 -9.27
C SER A 50 -0.77 10.21 -9.51
N GLY A 51 -1.32 9.89 -10.70
CA GLY A 51 -2.66 10.37 -11.07
C GLY A 51 -3.53 9.43 -11.88
N CYS A 52 -3.99 8.32 -11.30
CA CYS A 52 -5.22 7.67 -11.74
C CYS A 52 -6.06 7.26 -10.53
N GLN A 53 -6.76 8.23 -9.95
CA GLN A 53 -7.66 7.99 -8.82
C GLN A 53 -9.05 7.64 -9.37
N THR A 54 -9.47 6.38 -9.21
CA THR A 54 -10.86 5.97 -9.48
C THR A 54 -11.80 6.75 -8.55
N THR A 55 -12.63 7.60 -9.16
CA THR A 55 -13.59 8.41 -8.43
C THR A 55 -14.95 7.70 -8.48
N TYR A 56 -15.70 7.71 -7.39
CA TYR A 56 -17.04 7.13 -7.32
C TYR A 56 -18.09 8.22 -7.13
N LYS A 57 -19.24 8.06 -7.80
CA LYS A 57 -20.40 8.93 -7.71
C LYS A 57 -21.58 8.17 -7.11
N HIS A 58 -22.37 8.85 -6.29
CA HIS A 58 -23.64 8.36 -5.76
C HIS A 58 -24.61 9.54 -5.63
N PRO A 59 -25.91 9.37 -5.95
CA PRO A 59 -26.87 10.49 -5.98
C PRO A 59 -27.19 11.10 -4.61
N VAL A 60 -27.02 10.34 -3.52
CA VAL A 60 -27.50 10.71 -2.17
C VAL A 60 -26.40 10.66 -1.09
N LYS A 61 -25.26 10.02 -1.37
CA LYS A 61 -24.24 9.71 -0.35
C LYS A 61 -23.01 10.58 -0.56
N GLU A 62 -22.31 10.87 0.53
CA GLU A 62 -21.12 11.70 0.51
C GLU A 62 -19.84 10.85 0.42
N ALA A 63 -18.72 11.50 0.07
CA ALA A 63 -17.42 10.83 -0.03
C ALA A 63 -16.97 10.16 1.29
N LYS A 64 -17.48 10.62 2.44
CA LYS A 64 -17.21 9.98 3.74
C LYS A 64 -17.85 8.59 3.86
N ASP A 65 -19.01 8.39 3.24
CA ASP A 65 -19.75 7.12 3.27
C ASP A 65 -19.08 6.10 2.35
N LEU A 66 -18.42 6.58 1.29
CA LEU A 66 -17.68 5.74 0.35
C LEU A 66 -16.57 4.94 1.05
N GLU A 67 -15.83 5.54 1.98
CA GLU A 67 -14.73 4.86 2.67
C GLU A 67 -15.24 3.70 3.54
N HIS A 68 -16.35 3.92 4.24
CA HIS A 68 -17.01 2.88 5.04
C HIS A 68 -17.58 1.76 4.15
N ASP A 69 -18.33 2.13 3.11
CA ASP A 69 -18.93 1.17 2.18
C ASP A 69 -17.86 0.34 1.45
N LYS A 70 -16.75 0.98 1.07
CA LYS A 70 -15.61 0.32 0.41
C LYS A 70 -14.93 -0.67 1.36
N TYR A 71 -14.71 -0.28 2.61
CA TYR A 71 -14.11 -1.17 3.61
C TYR A 71 -14.97 -2.41 3.87
N GLU A 72 -16.30 -2.25 3.94
CA GLU A 72 -17.22 -3.38 4.10
C GLU A 72 -17.21 -4.31 2.88
N CYS A 73 -17.21 -3.75 1.67
CA CYS A 73 -17.12 -4.53 0.44
C CYS A 73 -15.76 -5.24 0.29
N GLU A 74 -14.65 -4.60 0.69
CA GLU A 74 -13.31 -5.18 0.63
C GLU A 74 -13.18 -6.41 1.55
N LYS A 75 -13.81 -6.41 2.72
CA LYS A 75 -13.85 -7.61 3.60
C LYS A 75 -14.51 -8.79 2.92
N VAL A 76 -15.62 -8.54 2.20
CA VAL A 76 -16.34 -9.59 1.48
C VAL A 76 -15.49 -10.09 0.30
N ALA A 77 -14.91 -9.16 -0.46
CA ALA A 77 -14.03 -9.47 -1.58
C ALA A 77 -12.81 -10.30 -1.15
N LYS A 78 -12.18 -9.98 0.00
CA LYS A 78 -11.07 -10.76 0.56
C LYS A 78 -11.47 -12.18 0.96
N LYS A 79 -12.67 -12.37 1.52
CA LYS A 79 -13.20 -13.71 1.81
C LYS A 79 -13.40 -14.50 0.53
N LEU A 80 -14.00 -13.89 -0.49
CA LEU A 80 -14.20 -14.51 -1.79
C LEU A 80 -12.87 -14.88 -2.46
N ALA A 81 -11.89 -13.97 -2.41
CA ALA A 81 -10.56 -14.19 -2.96
C ALA A 81 -9.85 -15.36 -2.26
N LYS A 82 -10.02 -15.48 -0.93
CA LYS A 82 -9.52 -16.62 -0.15
C LYS A 82 -10.19 -17.93 -0.56
N ASP A 83 -11.50 -17.94 -0.74
CA ASP A 83 -12.26 -19.12 -1.17
C ASP A 83 -11.92 -19.53 -2.61
N ALA A 84 -11.56 -18.58 -3.47
CA ALA A 84 -11.05 -18.79 -4.81
C ALA A 84 -9.57 -19.23 -4.87
N GLY A 85 -8.92 -19.42 -3.72
CA GLY A 85 -7.51 -19.85 -3.64
C GLY A 85 -6.49 -18.75 -3.93
N SER A 86 -6.90 -17.49 -3.96
CA SER A 86 -6.05 -16.32 -4.24
C SER A 86 -6.29 -15.20 -3.21
N PRO A 87 -5.97 -15.41 -1.92
CA PRO A 87 -6.39 -14.56 -0.80
C PRO A 87 -5.96 -13.09 -0.88
N ASP A 88 -4.87 -12.80 -1.61
CA ASP A 88 -4.28 -11.47 -1.72
C ASP A 88 -4.21 -10.95 -3.16
N SER A 89 -5.01 -11.51 -4.08
CA SER A 89 -5.04 -11.02 -5.46
C SER A 89 -5.69 -9.63 -5.52
N PRO A 90 -4.92 -8.57 -5.83
CA PRO A 90 -5.45 -7.21 -5.84
C PRO A 90 -6.51 -7.02 -6.92
N PHE A 91 -6.42 -7.77 -8.03
CA PHE A 91 -7.38 -7.71 -9.13
C PHE A 91 -8.76 -8.24 -8.73
N ILE A 92 -8.79 -9.41 -8.08
CA ILE A 92 -10.05 -10.02 -7.62
C ILE A 92 -10.67 -9.14 -6.53
N ILE A 93 -9.86 -8.67 -5.59
CA ILE A 93 -10.35 -7.83 -4.50
C ILE A 93 -10.93 -6.52 -5.05
N GLN A 94 -10.27 -5.86 -6.01
CA GLN A 94 -10.77 -4.62 -6.60
C GLN A 94 -12.05 -4.82 -7.41
N ASP A 95 -12.10 -5.84 -8.27
CA ASP A 95 -13.27 -6.14 -9.11
C ASP A 95 -14.50 -6.47 -8.25
N GLU A 96 -14.33 -7.33 -7.25
CA GLU A 96 -15.42 -7.73 -6.35
C GLU A 96 -15.83 -6.58 -5.39
N THR A 97 -14.88 -5.75 -4.98
CA THR A 97 -15.19 -4.55 -4.18
C THR A 97 -16.02 -3.57 -5.00
N GLU A 98 -15.67 -3.31 -6.25
CA GLU A 98 -16.47 -2.46 -7.14
C GLU A 98 -17.85 -3.06 -7.38
N ARG A 99 -17.92 -4.36 -7.70
CA ARG A 99 -19.17 -5.06 -7.92
C ARG A 99 -20.08 -4.95 -6.70
N CYS A 100 -19.53 -5.13 -5.50
CA CYS A 100 -20.25 -4.95 -4.24
C CYS A 100 -20.71 -3.50 -4.04
N LEU A 101 -19.85 -2.52 -4.28
CA LEU A 101 -20.17 -1.10 -4.18
C LEU A 101 -21.32 -0.70 -5.10
N LYS A 102 -21.33 -1.22 -6.34
CA LYS A 102 -22.38 -0.99 -7.33
C LYS A 102 -23.70 -1.67 -6.96
N LEU A 103 -23.67 -2.96 -6.62
CA LEU A 103 -24.89 -3.75 -6.38
C LEU A 103 -25.52 -3.46 -5.02
N LYS A 104 -24.72 -3.30 -3.97
CA LYS A 104 -25.21 -3.17 -2.59
C LYS A 104 -25.50 -1.72 -2.22
N PHE A 105 -24.64 -0.81 -2.67
CA PHE A 105 -24.65 0.57 -2.22
C PHE A 105 -24.91 1.58 -3.32
N GLY A 106 -25.05 1.15 -4.58
CA GLY A 106 -25.38 2.01 -5.73
C GLY A 106 -24.25 2.91 -6.21
N TRP A 107 -23.02 2.71 -5.73
CA TRP A 107 -21.89 3.52 -6.17
C TRP A 107 -21.52 3.19 -7.62
N THR A 108 -21.30 4.23 -8.42
CA THR A 108 -20.87 4.09 -9.81
C THR A 108 -19.52 4.77 -9.99
N ARG A 109 -18.67 4.20 -10.84
CA ARG A 109 -17.44 4.88 -11.25
C ARG A 109 -17.77 6.19 -11.96
N ALA A 110 -17.00 7.23 -11.70
CA ALA A 110 -17.17 8.53 -12.32
C ALA A 110 -16.66 8.57 -13.76
N ASP A 111 -15.82 7.59 -14.11
CA ASP A 111 -15.12 7.37 -15.38
C ASP A 111 -15.81 6.36 -16.31
N SER A 112 -16.90 5.73 -15.86
CA SER A 112 -17.70 4.76 -16.65
C SER A 112 -18.85 5.38 -17.42
#